data_AF-A0ABD5XUR2-F1
#
_entry.id   AF-A0ABD5XUR2-F1
#
_cell.length_a   1.000
_cell.length_b   1.000
_cell.length_c   1.000
_cell.angle_alpha   90.00
_cell.angle_beta   90.00
_cell.angle_gamma   90.00
#
_symmetry.space_group_name_H-M   'P 1'
#
loop_
_entity.id
_entity.type
_entity.pdbx_description
1 polymer ?
#
loop_
_entity_poly.entity_id
_entity_poly.type
_entity_poly.pdbx_seq_one_letter_code
_entity_poly.pdbx_strand_id
1 'polypeptide(L)'
;MESETGGSAWLPDRLPTWIDVGVGLLSVALFAKNLTTASQIAWGWVAAGFVATVLVTGPVAQSAMGADLGEWFTAIGPLGRAAAIVAFAVAVWAVDEFIGIPAAIRTGLASGVFLGVAVLVAAHVLSSRAVEGW
;
A
#
# COMPACT_ATOMS: atom_id res chain seq x y z
N MET A 1 -5.17 25.15 -26.28
CA MET A 1 -3.82 24.63 -26.02
C MET A 1 -3.50 25.03 -24.60
N GLU A 2 -3.98 24.24 -23.65
CA GLU A 2 -3.62 24.31 -22.23
C GLU A 2 -3.51 22.85 -21.80
N SER A 3 -2.27 22.38 -21.69
CA SER A 3 -1.93 21.10 -21.10
C SER A 3 -2.16 21.22 -19.60
N GLU A 4 -3.36 20.89 -19.14
CA GLU A 4 -3.59 20.64 -17.72
C GLU A 4 -2.66 19.49 -17.32
N THR A 5 -1.74 19.84 -16.43
CA THR A 5 -0.66 19.02 -15.91
C THR A 5 -1.20 17.71 -15.35
N GLY A 6 -0.83 16.57 -15.95
CA GLY A 6 -1.20 15.21 -15.53
C GLY A 6 -0.65 14.75 -14.17
N GLY A 7 -0.46 15.68 -13.22
CA GLY A 7 -0.02 15.42 -11.85
C GLY A 7 -1.15 15.13 -10.86
N SER A 8 -2.41 15.44 -11.22
CA SER A 8 -3.58 15.25 -10.36
C SER A 8 -4.09 13.80 -10.29
N ALA A 9 -3.68 12.93 -11.21
CA ALA A 9 -4.22 11.57 -11.24
C ALA A 9 -3.74 10.70 -10.05
N TRP A 10 -2.54 10.96 -9.53
CA TRP A 10 -1.84 10.03 -8.62
C TRP A 10 -2.17 10.19 -7.14
N LEU A 11 -2.70 11.34 -6.73
CA LEU A 11 -3.04 11.63 -5.34
C LEU A 11 -4.55 11.78 -5.23
N PRO A 12 -5.18 11.27 -4.16
CA PRO A 12 -6.61 11.47 -3.94
C PRO A 12 -7.00 12.95 -4.02
N ASP A 13 -8.14 13.27 -4.63
CA ASP A 13 -8.69 14.63 -4.65
C ASP A 13 -9.20 15.10 -3.27
N ARG A 14 -9.20 14.21 -2.27
CA ARG A 14 -9.57 14.49 -0.87
C ARG A 14 -8.34 14.87 -0.03
N LEU A 15 -8.54 15.74 0.94
CA LEU A 15 -7.52 16.06 1.95
C LEU A 15 -7.10 14.79 2.73
N PRO A 16 -5.84 14.67 3.15
CA PRO A 16 -5.38 13.64 4.08
C PRO A 16 -6.19 13.69 5.37
N THR A 17 -6.54 12.53 5.93
CA THR A 17 -7.13 12.45 7.27
C THR A 17 -6.08 12.09 8.33
N TRP A 18 -6.41 12.24 9.61
CA TRP A 18 -5.53 11.81 10.70
C TRP A 18 -5.28 10.29 10.70
N ILE A 19 -6.24 9.49 10.22
CA ILE A 19 -6.00 8.05 9.99
C ILE A 19 -4.91 7.84 8.94
N ASP A 20 -4.94 8.58 7.81
CA ASP A 20 -3.91 8.44 6.77
C ASP A 20 -2.51 8.73 7.34
N VAL A 21 -2.39 9.80 8.14
CA VAL A 21 -1.14 10.15 8.85
C VAL A 21 -0.72 9.05 9.83
N GLY A 22 -1.66 8.52 10.61
CA GLY A 22 -1.42 7.43 11.55
C GLY A 22 -0.91 6.17 10.84
N VAL A 23 -1.49 5.81 9.69
CA VAL A 23 -1.05 4.70 8.85
C VAL A 23 0.36 4.94 8.30
N GLY A 24 0.66 6.16 7.85
CA GLY A 24 2.00 6.54 7.41
C GLY A 24 3.04 6.38 8.52
N LEU A 25 2.75 6.90 9.72
CA LEU A 25 3.64 6.79 10.89
C LEU A 25 3.84 5.33 11.32
N LEU A 26 2.76 4.55 11.38
CA LEU A 26 2.83 3.12 11.68
C LEU A 26 3.69 2.39 10.66
N SER A 27 3.54 2.72 9.38
CA SER A 27 4.35 2.12 8.30
C SER A 27 5.84 2.44 8.46
N VAL A 28 6.18 3.68 8.82
CA VAL A 28 7.58 4.06 9.15
C VAL A 28 8.10 3.24 10.32
N ALA A 29 7.31 3.10 11.40
CA ALA A 29 7.72 2.33 12.58
C ALA A 29 7.95 0.84 12.25
N LEU A 30 7.08 0.25 11.43
CA LEU A 30 7.20 -1.15 10.99
C LEU A 30 8.40 -1.35 10.06
N PHE A 31 8.65 -0.41 9.15
CA PHE A 31 9.85 -0.40 8.33
C PHE A 31 11.11 -0.35 9.20
N ALA A 32 11.17 0.59 10.14
CA ALA A 32 12.31 0.74 11.06
C ALA A 32 12.52 -0.52 11.94
N LYS A 33 11.44 -1.13 12.43
CA LYS A 33 11.50 -2.41 13.16
C LYS A 33 12.11 -3.52 12.30
N ASN A 34 11.72 -3.62 11.03
CA ASN A 34 12.29 -4.61 10.12
C ASN A 34 13.78 -4.34 9.86
N LEU A 35 14.17 -3.08 9.73
CA LEU A 35 15.59 -2.71 9.56
C LEU A 35 16.45 -3.16 10.74
N THR A 36 15.93 -3.09 11.97
CA THR A 36 16.69 -3.42 13.19
C THR A 36 16.63 -4.88 13.59
N THR A 37 15.59 -5.60 13.18
CA THR A 37 15.38 -7.01 13.55
C THR A 37 15.91 -7.98 12.49
N ALA A 38 15.97 -7.57 11.22
CA ALA A 38 16.49 -8.42 10.16
C ALA A 38 18.03 -8.48 10.21
N SER A 39 18.58 -9.69 10.28
CA SER A 39 20.03 -9.91 10.20
C SER A 39 20.61 -9.52 8.85
N GLN A 40 19.81 -9.61 7.79
CA GLN A 40 20.17 -9.19 6.44
C GLN A 40 18.95 -8.68 5.68
N ILE A 41 19.10 -7.53 5.05
CA ILE A 41 18.04 -6.88 4.28
C ILE A 41 18.31 -7.12 2.80
N ALA A 42 17.41 -7.85 2.15
CA ALA A 42 17.47 -8.04 0.71
C ALA A 42 16.84 -6.82 0.02
N TRP A 43 17.65 -5.78 -0.23
CA TRP A 43 17.20 -4.52 -0.83
C TRP A 43 16.48 -4.68 -2.17
N GLY A 44 16.81 -5.71 -2.95
CA GLY A 44 16.06 -6.03 -4.18
C GLY A 44 14.58 -6.32 -3.92
N TRP A 45 14.26 -7.03 -2.83
CA TRP A 45 12.87 -7.31 -2.43
C TRP A 45 12.19 -6.10 -1.80
N VAL A 46 12.95 -5.23 -1.13
CA VAL A 46 12.43 -3.93 -0.67
C VAL A 46 12.02 -3.07 -1.87
N ALA A 47 12.88 -2.97 -2.89
CA ALA A 47 12.56 -2.24 -4.10
C ALA A 47 11.36 -2.84 -4.83
N ALA A 48 11.28 -4.17 -4.93
CA ALA A 48 10.14 -4.86 -5.53
C ALA A 48 8.82 -4.56 -4.78
N GLY A 49 8.83 -4.63 -3.46
CA GLY A 49 7.66 -4.31 -2.63
C GLY A 49 7.23 -2.85 -2.78
N PHE A 50 8.19 -1.92 -2.78
CA PHE A 50 7.94 -0.50 -2.98
C PHE A 50 7.31 -0.23 -4.35
N VAL A 51 7.91 -0.76 -5.42
CA VAL A 51 7.40 -0.61 -6.79
C VAL A 51 6.00 -1.22 -6.91
N ALA A 52 5.77 -2.41 -6.35
CA ALA A 52 4.46 -3.03 -6.34
C ALA A 52 3.43 -2.14 -5.65
N THR A 53 3.77 -1.52 -4.51
CA THR A 53 2.88 -0.56 -3.84
C THR A 53 2.57 0.64 -4.72
N VAL A 54 3.57 1.30 -5.31
CA VAL A 54 3.36 2.45 -6.19
C VAL A 54 2.50 2.10 -7.41
N LEU A 55 2.73 0.93 -8.00
CA LEU A 55 1.94 0.47 -9.14
C LEU A 55 0.48 0.18 -8.75
N VAL A 56 0.28 -0.49 -7.62
CA VAL A 56 -1.07 -0.82 -7.14
C VAL A 56 -1.85 0.44 -6.78
N THR A 57 -1.24 1.40 -6.09
CA THR A 57 -1.92 2.62 -5.64
C THR A 57 -2.08 3.68 -6.73
N GLY A 58 -1.32 3.60 -7.82
CA GLY A 58 -1.41 4.52 -8.94
C GLY A 58 -2.04 3.90 -10.19
N PRO A 59 -1.26 3.42 -11.17
CA PRO A 59 -1.77 3.10 -12.50
C PRO A 59 -2.74 1.93 -12.49
N VAL A 60 -2.52 0.94 -11.61
CA VAL A 60 -3.41 -0.22 -11.50
C VAL A 60 -4.76 0.21 -10.91
N ALA A 61 -4.77 1.04 -9.87
CA ALA A 61 -6.00 1.60 -9.31
C ALA A 61 -6.80 2.44 -10.32
N GLN A 62 -6.12 3.14 -11.22
CA GLN A 62 -6.75 3.95 -12.28
C GLN A 62 -7.12 3.16 -13.54
N SER A 63 -6.69 1.90 -13.64
CA SER A 63 -7.00 1.05 -14.80
C SER A 63 -8.45 0.54 -14.77
N ALA A 64 -8.98 0.14 -15.92
CA ALA A 64 -10.30 -0.52 -16.00
C ALA A 64 -10.40 -1.72 -15.04
N MET A 65 -9.33 -2.51 -14.93
CA MET A 65 -9.27 -3.64 -13.99
C MET A 65 -9.37 -3.18 -12.53
N GLY A 66 -8.73 -2.08 -12.16
CA GLY A 66 -8.83 -1.50 -10.82
C GLY A 66 -10.23 -1.00 -10.51
N ALA A 67 -10.87 -0.34 -11.48
CA ALA A 67 -12.25 0.12 -11.38
C ALA A 67 -13.23 -1.05 -11.21
N ASP A 68 -13.13 -2.09 -12.04
CA ASP A 68 -13.98 -3.29 -11.97
C ASP A 68 -13.82 -4.02 -10.62
N LEU A 69 -12.58 -4.17 -10.15
CA LEU A 69 -12.31 -4.77 -8.84
C LEU A 69 -12.88 -3.91 -7.70
N GLY A 70 -12.76 -2.59 -7.79
CA GLY A 70 -13.32 -1.65 -6.83
C GLY A 70 -14.85 -1.71 -6.80
N GLU A 71 -15.50 -1.73 -7.95
CA GLU A 71 -16.95 -1.86 -8.08
C GLU A 71 -17.44 -3.20 -7.51
N TRP A 72 -16.80 -4.31 -7.90
CA TRP A 72 -17.12 -5.63 -7.35
C TRP A 72 -16.95 -5.66 -5.82
N PHE A 73 -15.81 -5.19 -5.32
CA PHE A 73 -15.53 -5.18 -3.89
C PHE A 73 -16.49 -4.26 -3.13
N THR A 74 -16.93 -3.18 -3.76
CA THR A 74 -17.93 -2.31 -3.15
C THR A 74 -19.32 -2.91 -3.15
N ALA A 75 -19.70 -3.64 -4.20
CA ALA A 75 -20.99 -4.27 -4.40
C ALA A 75 -21.29 -5.45 -3.44
N ILE A 76 -20.28 -6.23 -3.02
CA ILE A 76 -20.47 -7.37 -2.10
C ILE A 76 -20.84 -6.97 -0.65
N GLY A 77 -20.90 -5.67 -0.36
CA GLY A 77 -21.28 -5.12 0.95
C GLY A 77 -20.23 -5.33 2.05
N PRO A 78 -20.43 -4.75 3.25
CA PRO A 78 -19.42 -4.76 4.33
C PRO A 78 -19.01 -6.16 4.79
N LEU A 79 -19.96 -7.08 4.91
CA LEU A 79 -19.69 -8.46 5.32
C LEU A 79 -18.92 -9.23 4.24
N GLY A 80 -19.29 -9.04 2.97
CA GLY A 80 -18.58 -9.63 1.83
C GLY A 80 -17.13 -9.15 1.75
N ARG A 81 -16.90 -7.85 1.97
CA ARG A 81 -15.54 -7.27 2.03
C ARG A 81 -14.70 -7.89 3.14
N ALA A 82 -15.26 -8.00 4.34
CA ALA A 82 -14.56 -8.64 5.46
C ALA A 82 -14.21 -10.10 5.13
N ALA A 83 -15.14 -10.86 4.57
CA ALA A 83 -14.90 -12.24 4.15
C ALA A 83 -13.82 -12.34 3.06
N ALA A 84 -13.83 -11.44 2.07
CA ALA A 84 -12.83 -11.40 1.01
C ALA A 84 -11.43 -11.08 1.55
N ILE A 85 -11.32 -10.12 2.48
CA ILE A 85 -10.05 -9.79 3.15
C ILE A 85 -9.53 -10.99 3.94
N VAL A 86 -10.40 -11.65 4.72
CA VAL A 86 -10.03 -12.84 5.50
C VAL A 86 -9.60 -13.98 4.58
N ALA A 87 -10.35 -14.24 3.50
CA ALA A 87 -10.00 -15.27 2.53
C ALA A 87 -8.66 -14.99 1.86
N PHE A 88 -8.38 -13.74 1.48
CA PHE A 88 -7.09 -13.33 0.94
C PHE A 88 -5.96 -13.54 1.96
N ALA A 89 -6.16 -13.11 3.21
CA ALA A 89 -5.17 -13.29 4.27
C ALA A 89 -4.85 -14.77 4.53
N VAL A 90 -5.88 -15.64 4.55
CA VAL A 90 -5.71 -17.10 4.69
C VAL A 90 -4.97 -17.68 3.49
N ALA A 91 -5.27 -17.23 2.27
CA ALA A 91 -4.58 -17.70 1.07
C ALA A 91 -3.09 -17.31 1.09
N VAL A 92 -2.77 -16.06 1.44
CA VAL A 92 -1.37 -15.60 1.59
C VAL A 92 -0.65 -16.39 2.67
N TRP A 93 -1.29 -16.60 3.82
CA TRP A 93 -0.73 -17.41 4.91
C TRP A 93 -0.47 -18.87 4.49
N ALA A 94 -1.41 -19.49 3.78
CA ALA A 94 -1.24 -20.85 3.27
C ALA A 94 -0.08 -20.93 2.26
N VAL A 95 0.00 -19.98 1.33
CA VAL A 95 1.11 -19.90 0.36
C VAL A 95 2.45 -19.77 1.09
N ASP A 96 2.51 -18.93 2.13
CA ASP A 96 3.71 -18.77 2.94
C ASP A 96 4.15 -20.07 3.62
N GLU A 97 3.21 -20.77 4.27
CA GLU A 97 3.43 -22.01 5.00
C GLU A 97 3.84 -23.16 4.06
N PHE A 98 3.16 -23.32 2.91
CA PHE A 98 3.38 -24.47 2.02
C PHE A 98 4.56 -24.28 1.06
N ILE A 99 4.89 -23.05 0.65
CA ILE A 99 6.00 -22.79 -0.28
C ILE A 99 7.32 -22.54 0.46
N GLY A 100 7.26 -22.18 1.75
CA GLY A 100 8.46 -21.94 2.55
C GLY A 100 9.24 -20.72 2.05
N ILE A 101 8.53 -19.59 1.87
CA ILE A 101 9.13 -18.37 1.31
C ILE A 101 10.28 -17.92 2.23
N PRO A 102 11.51 -17.75 1.72
CA PRO A 102 12.65 -17.35 2.54
C PRO A 102 12.37 -16.03 3.29
N ALA A 103 12.74 -15.99 4.57
CA ALA A 103 12.44 -14.87 5.45
C ALA A 103 12.92 -13.52 4.88
N ALA A 104 14.08 -13.49 4.20
CA ALA A 104 14.62 -12.29 3.55
C ALA A 104 13.73 -11.73 2.43
N ILE A 105 13.01 -12.59 1.71
CA ILE A 105 12.04 -12.17 0.68
C ILE A 105 10.84 -11.52 1.35
N ARG A 106 10.30 -12.16 2.38
CA ARG A 106 9.11 -11.69 3.11
C ARG A 106 9.36 -10.36 3.79
N THR A 107 10.43 -10.26 4.57
CA THR A 107 10.79 -9.03 5.28
C THR A 107 11.16 -7.93 4.30
N GLY A 108 11.84 -8.26 3.20
CA GLY A 108 12.15 -7.33 2.11
C GLY A 108 10.88 -6.75 1.49
N LEU A 109 9.98 -7.60 0.98
CA LEU A 109 8.72 -7.19 0.37
C LEU A 109 7.85 -6.37 1.33
N ALA A 110 7.64 -6.85 2.56
CA ALA A 110 6.85 -6.13 3.56
C ALA A 110 7.45 -4.75 3.88
N SER A 111 8.78 -4.67 4.01
CA SER A 111 9.46 -3.39 4.22
C SER A 111 9.30 -2.45 3.03
N GLY A 112 9.37 -2.97 1.81
CA GLY A 112 9.09 -2.22 0.59
C GLY A 112 7.68 -1.64 0.58
N VAL A 113 6.69 -2.43 0.97
CA VAL A 113 5.29 -1.99 1.08
C VAL A 113 5.14 -0.89 2.12
N PHE A 114 5.68 -1.08 3.33
CA PHE A 114 5.64 -0.07 4.38
C PHE A 114 6.31 1.23 3.96
N LEU A 115 7.46 1.16 3.29
CA LEU A 115 8.13 2.33 2.74
C LEU A 115 7.27 3.02 1.68
N GLY A 116 6.65 2.25 0.77
CA GLY A 116 5.76 2.77 -0.27
C GLY A 116 4.58 3.53 0.32
N VAL A 117 3.89 2.94 1.31
CA VAL A 117 2.78 3.58 2.02
C VAL A 117 3.24 4.86 2.72
N ALA A 118 4.36 4.81 3.44
CA ALA A 118 4.88 5.98 4.14
C ALA A 118 5.20 7.14 3.18
N VAL A 119 5.83 6.85 2.04
CA VAL A 119 6.15 7.86 1.01
C VAL A 119 4.89 8.42 0.38
N LEU A 120 3.89 7.59 0.07
CA LEU A 120 2.63 8.04 -0.52
C LEU A 120 1.86 8.95 0.44
N VAL A 121 1.76 8.57 1.72
CA VAL A 121 1.12 9.41 2.74
C VAL A 121 1.88 10.72 2.91
N ALA A 122 3.22 10.67 2.99
CA ALA A 122 4.03 11.89 3.10
C ALA A 122 3.84 12.81 1.88
N ALA A 123 3.82 12.27 0.67
CA ALA A 123 3.55 13.02 -0.55
C ALA A 123 2.15 13.67 -0.52
N HIS A 124 1.14 12.92 -0.09
CA HIS A 124 -0.25 13.38 0.03
C HIS A 124 -0.41 14.52 1.04
N VAL A 125 0.27 14.43 2.18
CA VAL A 125 0.27 15.48 3.22
C VAL A 125 1.02 16.72 2.74
N LEU A 126 2.19 16.53 2.13
CA LEU A 126 3.03 17.64 1.64
C LEU A 126 2.37 18.39 0.48
N SER A 127 1.65 17.69 -0.41
CA SER A 127 0.93 18.32 -1.52
C SER A 127 -0.28 19.11 -1.04
N SER A 128 -1.04 18.57 -0.08
CA SER A 128 -2.31 19.12 0.38
C SER A 128 -2.15 20.29 1.34
N ARG A 129 -1.01 20.38 2.05
CA ARG A 129 -0.68 21.41 3.06
C ARG A 129 -1.70 21.55 4.21
N ALA A 130 -2.70 20.67 4.28
CA ALA A 130 -3.74 20.61 5.29
C ALA A 130 -4.12 19.14 5.54
N VAL A 131 -4.56 18.84 6.76
CA VAL A 131 -5.09 17.54 7.19
C VAL A 131 -6.44 17.80 7.81
N GLU A 132 -7.48 17.13 7.32
CA GLU A 132 -8.85 17.33 7.79
C GLU A 132 -9.56 16.00 8.06
N GLY A 133 -10.35 15.98 9.13
CA GLY A 133 -11.13 14.81 9.53
C GLY A 133 -10.32 13.73 10.25
N TRP A 134 -11.04 12.70 10.72
CA TRP A 134 -10.47 11.50 11.32
C TRP A 134 -10.48 10.37 10.28
#